data_AF-A0A7C3DPC2-F1
#
_entry.id   AF-A0A7C3DPC2-F1
#
_cell.length_a   1.000
_cell.length_b   1.000
_cell.length_c   1.000
_cell.angle_alpha   90.00
_cell.angle_beta   90.00
_cell.angle_gamma   90.00
#
_symmetry.space_group_name_H-M   'P 1'
#
loop_
_entity.id
_entity.type
_entity.pdbx_description
1 polymer ?
#
loop_
_entity_poly.entity_id
_entity_poly.type
_entity_poly.pdbx_seq_one_letter_code
_entity_poly.pdbx_strand_id
1 'polypeptide(L)'
;MKPPQPRPHHPPTWRPLLAATLILLPAARADMFDPPEAKPGGIDPRPYLLSIARTGQTATVKWSGLQGPYQLQQQAAVGASWHPVGDPTAATSADVAMTGEQAILRVQGPNPNYLGARDCRFCHRTVHNTWTNTIHAKALDSLKRIGMDKNARCLPCHTVGYGLPNGYVDEATTPHLAGVQCESCHGPAGSHAENFEDPSMRPPVTVSAAVCGGCHTDFHHPTYDEWLEAGHSKVTEPGMFNSGVGRMYQCGTCHSGAVRAAVVNDYDRGGDGTKVEPPSIADANKFGQTCSTCHDPHKKFDGTLPGLDLQARPAQLRNPISSAKFMSFVTSTNPANFALQYDPDIQLCGQCHNERGATWANTTARPPHHSPQYNILIGQAVDPQFDTNTLNGELVLFNQMPAGHGDPTTLAPWGNPAQCTACHNRADHVESPSPANPVYTGHKFEVQLLACADCHGFLDDPLAEEIAEGGVHFIQAGIKDGIAKTVAALNNWAATKIPGLDTPGHTNYIAFIGTNSPSSVVPWEFTNIGQLNTGKIAPGSAGQSRIPAEIKKSRFLLYLVEHDASYGVHNPPYARYLLKTAQDFANNAPPVPAE
;
A
#
# COMPACT_ATOMS: atom_id res chain seq x y z
N MET A 1 18.48 -61.84 54.07
CA MET A 1 17.92 -62.68 52.98
C MET A 1 16.50 -63.13 53.34
N LYS A 2 15.50 -62.47 52.74
CA LYS A 2 14.14 -62.96 52.41
C LYS A 2 13.39 -61.74 51.81
N PRO A 3 12.83 -61.82 50.60
CA PRO A 3 12.02 -60.73 50.07
C PRO A 3 10.65 -60.71 50.79
N PRO A 4 10.13 -59.55 51.23
CA PRO A 4 8.76 -59.44 51.71
C PRO A 4 7.76 -59.38 50.56
N GLN A 5 6.59 -59.99 50.80
CA GLN A 5 5.51 -60.31 49.88
C GLN A 5 4.78 -59.11 49.24
N PRO A 6 4.14 -59.29 48.07
CA PRO A 6 3.39 -58.23 47.40
C PRO A 6 2.09 -57.89 48.14
N ARG A 7 1.81 -56.58 48.29
CA ARG A 7 0.54 -56.07 48.82
C ARG A 7 -0.54 -56.03 47.72
N PRO A 8 -1.84 -56.21 48.07
CA PRO A 8 -2.91 -56.31 47.08
C PRO A 8 -3.20 -54.96 46.40
N HIS A 9 -3.43 -55.01 45.09
CA HIS A 9 -3.88 -53.88 44.27
C HIS A 9 -5.32 -53.51 44.61
N HIS A 10 -5.54 -52.27 45.06
CA HIS A 10 -6.85 -51.63 45.01
C HIS A 10 -6.99 -50.89 43.66
N PRO A 11 -8.11 -51.06 42.93
CA PRO A 11 -8.35 -50.30 41.70
C PRO A 11 -8.58 -48.82 42.04
N PRO A 12 -7.96 -47.88 41.30
CA PRO A 12 -8.23 -46.46 41.50
C PRO A 12 -9.66 -46.13 41.07
N THR A 13 -10.39 -45.44 41.93
CA THR A 13 -11.71 -44.89 41.66
C THR A 13 -11.59 -43.76 40.64
N TRP A 14 -12.09 -43.99 39.43
CA TRP A 14 -12.16 -42.98 38.37
C TRP A 14 -13.25 -41.96 38.72
N ARG A 15 -12.84 -40.75 39.15
CA ARG A 15 -13.70 -39.57 39.11
C ARG A 15 -13.65 -39.00 37.68
N PRO A 16 -14.78 -38.84 36.97
CA PRO A 16 -14.77 -38.15 35.69
C PRO A 16 -14.38 -36.69 35.91
N LEU A 17 -13.15 -36.34 35.55
CA LEU A 17 -12.76 -34.96 35.29
C LEU A 17 -13.55 -34.51 34.06
N LEU A 18 -14.52 -33.62 34.28
CA LEU A 18 -15.08 -32.79 33.24
C LEU A 18 -13.92 -32.05 32.57
N ALA A 19 -13.47 -32.55 31.42
CA ALA A 19 -12.64 -31.79 30.52
C ALA A 19 -13.50 -30.64 30.01
N ALA A 20 -13.42 -29.49 30.69
CA ALA A 20 -13.85 -28.23 30.13
C ALA A 20 -12.94 -27.99 28.93
N THR A 21 -13.43 -28.35 27.74
CA THR A 21 -12.86 -27.90 26.48
C THR A 21 -12.96 -26.38 26.51
N LEU A 22 -11.89 -25.72 26.96
CA LEU A 22 -11.72 -24.29 26.77
C LEU A 22 -11.63 -24.12 25.26
N ILE A 23 -12.77 -23.85 24.64
CA ILE A 23 -12.79 -23.28 23.30
C ILE A 23 -12.15 -21.91 23.50
N LEU A 24 -10.82 -21.85 23.32
CA LEU A 24 -10.11 -20.61 23.07
C LEU A 24 -10.68 -20.09 21.75
N LEU A 25 -11.78 -19.35 21.85
CA LEU A 25 -12.16 -18.43 20.78
C LEU A 25 -10.89 -17.61 20.49
N PRO A 26 -10.43 -17.51 19.25
CA PRO A 26 -9.31 -16.64 18.94
C PRO A 26 -9.68 -15.27 19.47
N ALA A 27 -8.92 -14.77 20.45
CA ALA A 27 -9.11 -13.43 20.96
C ALA A 27 -9.13 -12.51 19.73
N ALA A 28 -10.17 -11.68 19.60
CA ALA A 28 -10.20 -10.67 18.56
C ALA A 28 -8.86 -9.92 18.63
N ARG A 29 -8.08 -9.95 17.53
CA ARG A 29 -6.78 -9.29 17.52
C ARG A 29 -7.01 -7.80 17.78
N ALA A 30 -6.23 -7.23 18.68
CA ALA A 30 -6.27 -5.80 18.95
C ALA A 30 -5.88 -5.03 17.68
N ASP A 31 -6.63 -3.98 17.39
CA ASP A 31 -6.32 -3.06 16.30
C ASP A 31 -5.00 -2.35 16.57
N MET A 32 -4.26 -2.01 15.50
CA MET A 32 -3.06 -1.19 15.60
C MET A 32 -3.42 0.17 16.20
N PHE A 33 -2.51 0.72 17.01
CA PHE A 33 -2.65 2.08 17.49
C PHE A 33 -2.72 3.05 16.31
N ASP A 34 -3.72 3.91 16.28
CA ASP A 34 -3.87 4.92 15.24
C ASP A 34 -4.01 6.31 15.87
N PRO A 35 -2.99 7.17 15.73
CA PRO A 35 -3.12 8.57 16.10
C PRO A 35 -4.21 9.23 15.23
N PRO A 36 -5.21 9.90 15.82
CA PRO A 36 -6.26 10.56 15.04
C PRO A 36 -5.77 11.78 14.26
N GLU A 37 -4.61 12.32 14.63
CA GLU A 37 -3.95 13.43 13.96
C GLU A 37 -2.43 13.31 14.12
N ALA A 38 -1.70 13.84 13.14
CA ALA A 38 -0.25 14.00 13.24
C ALA A 38 0.10 15.07 14.28
N LYS A 39 1.08 14.79 15.15
CA LYS A 39 1.58 15.74 16.15
C LYS A 39 3.10 15.94 15.99
N PRO A 40 3.61 17.17 16.21
CA PRO A 40 5.04 17.44 16.15
C PRO A 40 5.87 16.42 16.94
N GLY A 41 6.83 15.79 16.27
CA GLY A 41 7.76 14.80 16.87
C GLY A 41 7.32 13.34 16.79
N GLY A 42 6.27 13.04 16.03
CA GLY A 42 5.84 11.68 15.72
C GLY A 42 4.71 11.21 16.61
N ILE A 43 4.93 10.13 17.37
CA ILE A 43 3.92 9.61 18.31
C ILE A 43 3.84 10.51 19.56
N ASP A 44 2.65 11.07 19.82
CA ASP A 44 2.35 11.76 21.08
C ASP A 44 1.97 10.73 22.17
N PRO A 45 2.65 10.73 23.33
CA PRO A 45 2.33 9.81 24.42
C PRO A 45 1.04 10.17 25.18
N ARG A 46 0.50 11.37 24.97
CA ARG A 46 -0.71 11.81 25.67
C ARG A 46 -1.96 11.18 25.04
N PRO A 47 -2.95 10.77 25.84
CA PRO A 47 -4.20 10.22 25.31
C PRO A 47 -4.99 11.24 24.49
N TYR A 48 -5.64 10.76 23.43
CA TYR A 48 -6.55 11.52 22.58
C TYR A 48 -7.99 11.30 23.03
N LEU A 49 -8.71 12.38 23.31
CA LEU A 49 -10.17 12.32 23.46
C LEU A 49 -10.81 12.11 22.09
N LEU A 50 -11.61 11.04 21.96
CA LEU A 50 -12.29 10.68 20.71
C LEU A 50 -13.72 11.22 20.67
N SER A 51 -14.46 11.10 21.77
CA SER A 51 -15.81 11.63 21.87
C SER A 51 -16.28 11.81 23.30
N ILE A 52 -17.26 12.69 23.47
CA ILE A 52 -18.01 12.90 24.71
C ILE A 52 -19.48 12.90 24.33
N ALA A 53 -20.20 11.83 24.67
CA ALA A 53 -21.61 11.67 24.35
C ALA A 53 -22.45 11.80 25.63
N ARG A 54 -23.28 12.86 25.71
CA ARG A 54 -24.15 13.10 26.87
C ARG A 54 -25.52 12.46 26.69
N THR A 55 -25.92 11.63 27.65
CA THR A 55 -27.27 11.08 27.78
C THR A 55 -27.81 11.40 29.17
N GLY A 56 -28.69 12.40 29.26
CA GLY A 56 -29.22 12.90 30.54
C GLY A 56 -28.11 13.51 31.42
N GLN A 57 -27.93 12.94 32.61
CA GLN A 57 -26.92 13.35 33.59
C GLN A 57 -25.60 12.58 33.47
N THR A 58 -25.45 11.74 32.44
CA THR A 58 -24.24 10.96 32.22
C THR A 58 -23.58 11.39 30.91
N ALA A 59 -22.26 11.54 30.92
CA ALA A 59 -21.45 11.69 29.72
C ALA A 59 -20.55 10.48 29.55
N THR A 60 -20.68 9.76 28.44
CA THR A 60 -19.75 8.70 28.05
C THR A 60 -18.57 9.34 27.33
N VAL A 61 -17.40 9.29 27.94
CA VAL A 61 -16.15 9.77 27.37
C VAL A 61 -15.41 8.59 26.75
N LYS A 62 -14.95 8.75 25.50
CA LYS A 62 -14.10 7.77 24.82
C LYS A 62 -12.75 8.39 24.49
N TRP A 63 -11.69 7.62 24.62
CA TRP A 63 -10.32 8.05 24.33
C TRP A 63 -9.49 6.93 23.70
N SER A 64 -8.34 7.29 23.14
CA SER A 64 -7.30 6.38 22.67
C SER A 64 -5.96 6.83 23.23
N GLY A 65 -5.02 5.92 23.44
CA GLY A 65 -3.67 6.24 23.88
C GLY A 65 -2.73 5.06 23.67
N LEU A 66 -1.42 5.29 23.83
CA LEU A 66 -0.41 4.24 23.66
C LEU A 66 -0.50 3.17 24.73
N GLN A 67 -0.53 3.60 25.99
CA GLN A 67 -0.49 2.70 27.13
C GLN A 67 -1.22 3.31 28.32
N GLY A 68 -2.05 2.49 28.97
CA GLY A 68 -2.67 2.82 30.25
C GLY A 68 -1.76 2.48 31.45
N PRO A 69 -2.27 2.59 32.68
CA PRO A 69 -3.62 3.01 33.01
C PRO A 69 -3.84 4.52 32.74
N TYR A 70 -5.06 4.86 32.35
CA TYR A 70 -5.53 6.22 32.11
C TYR A 70 -6.33 6.73 33.29
N GLN A 71 -6.14 7.99 33.66
CA GLN A 71 -6.94 8.68 34.67
C GLN A 71 -7.84 9.71 33.99
N LEU A 72 -9.16 9.46 34.01
CA LEU A 72 -10.14 10.48 33.66
C LEU A 72 -10.20 11.52 34.78
N GLN A 73 -10.25 12.79 34.41
CA GLN A 73 -10.30 13.91 35.34
C GLN A 73 -11.33 14.93 34.88
N GLN A 74 -11.90 15.63 35.84
CA GLN A 74 -12.84 16.72 35.61
C GLN A 74 -12.42 17.97 36.38
N GLN A 75 -12.77 19.13 35.83
CA GLN A 75 -12.76 20.41 36.54
C GLN A 75 -14.14 21.07 36.41
N ALA A 76 -14.57 21.77 37.45
CA ALA A 76 -15.89 22.41 37.51
C ALA A 76 -16.00 23.67 36.63
N ALA A 77 -14.87 24.34 36.35
CA ALA A 77 -14.77 25.52 35.50
C ALA A 77 -13.34 25.67 34.98
N VAL A 78 -13.13 26.49 33.95
CA VAL A 78 -11.78 26.80 33.44
C VAL A 78 -10.94 27.41 34.56
N GLY A 79 -9.80 26.79 34.88
CA GLY A 79 -8.87 27.26 35.91
C GLY A 79 -9.11 26.69 37.31
N ALA A 80 -10.15 25.87 37.49
CA ALA A 80 -10.33 25.09 38.72
C ALA A 80 -9.37 23.89 38.77
N SER A 81 -9.19 23.33 39.98
CA SER A 81 -8.37 22.13 40.16
C SER A 81 -8.96 20.92 39.44
N TRP A 82 -8.08 20.09 38.86
CA TRP A 82 -8.46 18.81 38.29
C TRP A 82 -8.69 17.78 39.38
N HIS A 83 -9.83 17.10 39.34
CA HIS A 83 -10.18 16.02 40.24
C HIS A 83 -10.35 14.70 39.46
N PRO A 84 -9.86 13.56 39.99
CA PRO A 84 -10.04 12.27 39.35
C PRO A 84 -11.51 11.87 39.30
N VAL A 85 -11.90 11.23 38.21
CA VAL A 85 -13.19 10.57 38.03
C VAL A 85 -12.94 9.07 37.98
N GLY A 86 -13.24 8.39 39.08
CA GLY A 86 -12.94 6.97 39.26
C GLY A 86 -11.44 6.69 39.39
N ASP A 87 -11.10 5.40 39.47
CA ASP A 87 -9.73 4.91 39.55
C ASP A 87 -9.05 4.88 38.17
N PRO A 88 -7.70 4.90 38.10
CA PRO A 88 -6.97 4.67 36.86
C PRO A 88 -7.38 3.35 36.19
N THR A 89 -7.58 3.37 34.87
CA THR A 89 -8.13 2.24 34.13
C THR A 89 -7.40 1.97 32.82
N ALA A 90 -7.28 0.71 32.42
CA ALA A 90 -6.83 0.34 31.07
C ALA A 90 -7.94 0.49 30.01
N ALA A 91 -9.19 0.78 30.43
CA ALA A 91 -10.29 1.01 29.51
C ALA A 91 -10.09 2.26 28.65
N THR A 92 -10.74 2.28 27.50
CA THR A 92 -10.75 3.40 26.53
C THR A 92 -12.06 4.19 26.57
N SER A 93 -12.90 3.93 27.56
CA SER A 93 -14.12 4.69 27.79
C SER A 93 -14.55 4.63 29.25
N ALA A 94 -15.18 5.70 29.74
CA ALA A 94 -15.85 5.72 31.03
C ALA A 94 -17.04 6.68 31.01
N ASP A 95 -18.01 6.38 31.87
CA ASP A 95 -19.17 7.22 32.12
C ASP A 95 -18.88 8.19 33.27
N VAL A 96 -19.21 9.46 33.05
CA VAL A 96 -19.02 10.54 34.01
C VAL A 96 -20.38 11.10 34.41
N ALA A 97 -20.64 11.17 35.71
CA ALA A 97 -21.79 11.91 36.21
C ALA A 97 -21.56 13.42 36.03
N MET A 98 -22.46 14.07 35.31
CA MET A 98 -22.39 15.49 35.01
C MET A 98 -23.06 16.30 36.13
N THR A 99 -22.27 16.95 36.98
CA THR A 99 -22.77 17.92 37.95
C THR A 99 -22.87 19.30 37.31
N GLY A 100 -24.07 19.68 36.82
CA GLY A 100 -24.34 21.01 36.23
C GLY A 100 -24.36 21.05 34.69
N GLU A 101 -24.28 22.26 34.12
CA GLU A 101 -24.37 22.48 32.66
C GLU A 101 -23.05 22.26 31.92
N GLN A 102 -21.89 22.44 32.58
CA GLN A 102 -20.56 22.31 31.98
C GLN A 102 -19.59 21.58 32.92
N ALA A 103 -19.04 20.44 32.52
CA ALA A 103 -17.80 19.92 33.11
C ALA A 103 -16.74 19.84 32.02
N ILE A 104 -15.52 20.24 32.35
CA ILE A 104 -14.38 20.14 31.44
C ILE A 104 -13.64 18.87 31.80
N LEU A 105 -13.49 17.99 30.81
CA LEU A 105 -12.95 16.64 30.99
C LEU A 105 -11.59 16.52 30.31
N ARG A 106 -10.68 15.76 30.91
CA ARG A 106 -9.43 15.34 30.27
C ARG A 106 -9.07 13.92 30.68
N VAL A 107 -8.29 13.24 29.84
CA VAL A 107 -7.71 11.95 30.16
C VAL A 107 -6.21 12.11 30.28
N GLN A 108 -5.64 11.64 31.38
CA GLN A 108 -4.21 11.65 31.63
C GLN A 108 -3.67 10.22 31.49
N GLY A 109 -2.61 10.06 30.71
CA GLY A 109 -1.84 8.81 30.65
C GLY A 109 -0.69 8.80 31.65
N PRO A 110 0.07 7.69 31.75
CA PRO A 110 1.30 7.64 32.52
C PRO A 110 2.28 8.72 32.04
N ASN A 111 3.13 9.19 32.95
CA ASN A 111 4.20 10.11 32.57
C ASN A 111 5.14 9.39 31.58
N PRO A 112 5.44 9.99 30.41
CA PRO A 112 6.35 9.39 29.45
C PRO A 112 7.74 9.20 30.08
N ASN A 113 8.33 8.04 29.83
CA ASN A 113 9.71 7.70 30.22
C ASN A 113 10.48 7.30 28.96
N TYR A 114 11.27 8.24 28.44
CA TYR A 114 12.11 8.05 27.25
C TYR A 114 13.49 7.53 27.67
N LEU A 115 13.97 6.48 27.01
CA LEU A 115 15.27 5.88 27.30
C LEU A 115 16.35 6.29 26.29
N GLY A 116 15.97 6.48 25.04
CA GLY A 116 16.84 6.61 23.89
C GLY A 116 17.23 5.25 23.26
N ALA A 117 17.61 5.30 21.98
CA ALA A 117 17.87 4.14 21.13
C ALA A 117 18.99 3.23 21.66
N ARG A 118 19.92 3.78 22.45
CA ARG A 118 21.01 3.01 23.06
C ARG A 118 20.47 1.87 23.93
N ASP A 119 19.39 2.10 24.68
CA ASP A 119 18.79 1.09 25.53
C ASP A 119 18.01 0.06 24.71
N CYS A 120 17.34 0.50 23.64
CA CYS A 120 16.67 -0.41 22.69
C CYS A 120 17.65 -1.44 22.10
N ARG A 121 18.91 -1.05 21.85
CA ARG A 121 19.97 -1.91 21.30
C ARG A 121 20.23 -3.17 22.14
N PHE A 122 20.01 -3.16 23.45
CA PHE A 122 20.32 -4.31 24.31
C PHE A 122 19.54 -5.56 23.91
N CYS A 123 18.25 -5.40 23.58
CA CYS A 123 17.39 -6.49 23.10
C CYS A 123 17.22 -6.47 21.57
N HIS A 124 17.13 -5.29 20.96
CA HIS A 124 16.83 -5.09 19.53
C HIS A 124 18.07 -4.72 18.70
N ARG A 125 19.20 -5.40 18.97
CA ARG A 125 20.50 -5.08 18.36
C ARG A 125 20.49 -5.05 16.84
N THR A 126 19.84 -6.02 16.19
CA THR A 126 19.86 -6.16 14.72
C THR A 126 19.27 -4.94 14.03
N VAL A 127 18.06 -4.53 14.44
CA VAL A 127 17.36 -3.38 13.86
C VAL A 127 18.02 -2.06 14.27
N HIS A 128 18.53 -1.95 15.49
CA HIS A 128 19.28 -0.77 15.91
C HIS A 128 20.50 -0.53 15.02
N ASN A 129 21.27 -1.59 14.70
CA ASN A 129 22.48 -1.48 13.88
C ASN A 129 22.18 -0.99 12.45
N THR A 130 21.02 -1.31 11.88
CA THR A 130 20.62 -0.78 10.57
C THR A 130 20.08 0.64 10.69
N TRP A 131 19.33 0.93 11.76
CA TRP A 131 18.74 2.25 11.99
C TRP A 131 19.80 3.33 12.22
N THR A 132 20.92 3.03 12.89
CA THR A 132 22.00 4.01 13.11
C THR A 132 22.61 4.57 11.82
N ASN A 133 22.41 3.88 10.69
CA ASN A 133 22.90 4.32 9.38
C ASN A 133 21.90 5.22 8.64
N THR A 134 20.70 5.41 9.18
CA THR A 134 19.64 6.25 8.60
C THR A 134 19.90 7.74 8.84
N ILE A 135 19.18 8.59 8.09
CA ILE A 135 19.20 10.04 8.30
C ILE A 135 18.46 10.44 9.60
N HIS A 136 17.48 9.65 10.04
CA HIS A 136 16.77 9.89 11.29
C HIS A 136 17.70 9.88 12.50
N ALA A 137 18.58 8.88 12.59
CA ALA A 137 19.59 8.79 13.65
C ALA A 137 20.52 10.01 13.72
N LYS A 138 20.66 10.76 12.61
CA LYS A 138 21.54 11.93 12.46
C LYS A 138 20.76 13.24 12.27
N ALA A 139 19.46 13.25 12.59
CA ALA A 139 18.58 14.38 12.31
C ALA A 139 19.05 15.67 12.99
N LEU A 140 19.46 15.63 14.27
CA LEU A 140 19.94 16.85 14.95
C LEU A 140 21.23 17.39 14.33
N ASP A 141 22.10 16.52 13.81
CA ASP A 141 23.35 16.93 13.19
C ASP A 141 23.14 17.77 11.94
N SER A 142 22.01 17.63 11.23
CA SER A 142 21.69 18.51 10.10
C SER A 142 21.40 19.94 10.54
N LEU A 143 20.74 20.12 11.68
CA LEU A 143 20.50 21.45 12.25
C LEU A 143 21.79 22.09 12.76
N LYS A 144 22.68 21.31 13.39
CA LYS A 144 23.97 21.80 13.88
C LYS A 144 24.81 22.40 12.75
N ARG A 145 24.81 21.77 11.58
CA ARG A 145 25.57 22.26 10.40
C ARG A 145 25.13 23.66 9.94
N ILE A 146 23.90 24.06 10.25
CA ILE A 146 23.33 25.37 9.88
C ILE A 146 23.06 26.27 11.10
N GLY A 147 23.51 25.88 12.31
CA GLY A 147 23.32 26.64 13.54
C GLY A 147 21.86 26.73 14.05
N MET A 148 21.01 25.78 13.68
CA MET A 148 19.58 25.75 14.05
C MET A 148 19.26 24.71 15.14
N ASP A 149 20.26 24.06 15.73
CA ASP A 149 20.13 22.98 16.71
C ASP A 149 19.48 23.39 18.05
N LYS A 150 19.26 24.69 18.26
CA LYS A 150 18.56 25.25 19.43
C LYS A 150 17.20 25.86 19.09
N ASN A 151 16.79 25.81 17.83
CA ASN A 151 15.54 26.41 17.40
C ASN A 151 14.36 25.56 17.88
N ALA A 152 13.56 26.10 18.80
CA ALA A 152 12.40 25.42 19.38
C ALA A 152 11.34 24.98 18.34
N ARG A 153 11.35 25.56 17.13
CA ARG A 153 10.49 25.10 16.03
C ARG A 153 11.03 23.86 15.31
N CYS A 154 12.34 23.65 15.33
CA CYS A 154 12.99 22.53 14.64
C CYS A 154 13.14 21.31 15.56
N LEU A 155 13.36 21.56 16.86
CA LEU A 155 13.62 20.50 17.84
C LEU A 155 12.54 19.40 17.92
N PRO A 156 11.22 19.68 17.83
CA PRO A 156 10.20 18.62 17.81
C PRO A 156 10.47 17.55 16.75
N CYS A 157 10.93 17.94 15.56
CA CYS A 157 11.12 17.03 14.44
C CYS A 157 12.55 16.45 14.35
N HIS A 158 13.47 16.90 15.21
CA HIS A 158 14.89 16.55 15.15
C HIS A 158 15.43 15.93 16.44
N THR A 159 14.59 15.76 17.47
CA THR A 159 14.92 15.10 18.74
C THR A 159 13.77 14.23 19.23
N VAL A 160 13.97 13.50 20.32
CA VAL A 160 12.91 12.68 20.95
C VAL A 160 12.18 13.49 22.03
N GLY A 161 10.87 13.65 21.88
CA GLY A 161 9.99 14.14 22.95
C GLY A 161 10.19 15.61 23.36
N TYR A 162 10.76 16.48 22.51
CA TYR A 162 10.94 17.89 22.85
C TYR A 162 9.63 18.57 23.26
N GLY A 163 9.65 19.29 24.38
CA GLY A 163 8.46 19.96 24.93
C GLY A 163 7.48 19.02 25.64
N LEU A 164 7.76 17.72 25.70
CA LEU A 164 7.01 16.73 26.48
C LEU A 164 7.76 16.41 27.79
N PRO A 165 7.05 15.92 28.83
CA PRO A 165 7.71 15.50 30.07
C PRO A 165 8.80 14.47 29.80
N ASN A 166 9.95 14.60 30.49
CA ASN A 166 11.11 13.71 30.38
C ASN A 166 11.68 13.52 28.95
N GLY A 167 11.31 14.37 27.98
CA GLY A 167 11.89 14.35 26.64
C GLY A 167 13.16 15.18 26.52
N TYR A 168 13.62 15.39 25.30
CA TYR A 168 14.80 16.18 25.01
C TYR A 168 14.65 17.63 25.51
N VAL A 169 15.68 18.12 26.20
CA VAL A 169 15.80 19.52 26.67
C VAL A 169 16.88 20.23 25.86
N ASP A 170 18.13 19.75 25.98
CA ASP A 170 19.30 20.20 25.25
C ASP A 170 20.37 19.11 25.24
N GLU A 171 21.44 19.32 24.46
CA GLU A 171 22.50 18.33 24.29
C GLU A 171 23.36 18.14 25.56
N ALA A 172 23.38 19.12 26.48
CA ALA A 172 24.12 18.98 27.73
C ALA A 172 23.35 18.13 28.76
N THR A 173 22.02 18.25 28.76
CA THR A 173 21.13 17.65 29.75
C THR A 173 20.62 16.27 29.31
N THR A 174 20.23 16.14 28.04
CA THR A 174 19.63 14.92 27.47
C THR A 174 20.29 14.51 26.15
N PRO A 175 21.63 14.33 26.09
CA PRO A 175 22.33 13.99 24.85
C PRO A 175 21.84 12.67 24.22
N HIS A 176 21.35 11.74 25.04
CA HIS A 176 20.86 10.44 24.61
C HIS A 176 19.54 10.52 23.82
N LEU A 177 18.83 11.65 23.84
CA LEU A 177 17.58 11.90 23.10
C LEU A 177 17.78 12.80 21.85
N ALA A 178 19.03 13.05 21.47
CA ALA A 178 19.36 13.80 20.26
C ALA A 178 19.07 12.97 18.99
N GLY A 179 18.49 13.60 17.95
CA GLY A 179 18.09 12.92 16.71
C GLY A 179 16.69 12.29 16.78
N VAL A 180 16.21 11.79 15.64
CA VAL A 180 14.93 11.06 15.55
C VAL A 180 15.21 9.58 15.79
N GLN A 181 14.64 9.02 16.85
CA GLN A 181 14.98 7.68 17.36
C GLN A 181 13.78 6.74 17.40
N CYS A 182 13.98 5.54 17.95
CA CYS A 182 12.94 4.51 18.09
C CYS A 182 11.67 5.06 18.73
N GLU A 183 11.83 5.84 19.80
CA GLU A 183 10.72 6.37 20.61
C GLU A 183 10.00 7.55 19.96
N SER A 184 10.51 8.13 18.86
CA SER A 184 9.76 9.08 18.02
C SER A 184 8.60 8.39 17.28
N CYS A 185 8.76 7.10 16.94
CA CYS A 185 7.75 6.32 16.20
C CYS A 185 7.05 5.26 17.05
N HIS A 186 7.70 4.75 18.10
CA HIS A 186 7.13 3.74 19.00
C HIS A 186 6.61 4.32 20.32
N GLY A 187 6.83 5.62 20.55
CA GLY A 187 6.55 6.26 21.83
C GLY A 187 7.55 5.90 22.93
N PRO A 188 7.38 6.46 24.15
CA PRO A 188 8.27 6.21 25.28
C PRO A 188 8.19 4.74 25.72
N ALA A 189 9.34 4.08 25.83
CA ALA A 189 9.41 2.63 26.05
C ALA A 189 10.08 2.24 27.38
N GLY A 190 10.16 3.15 28.35
CA GLY A 190 10.67 2.87 29.69
C GLY A 190 10.02 1.67 30.38
N SER A 191 8.68 1.66 30.42
CA SER A 191 7.88 0.57 30.99
C SER A 191 8.14 -0.77 30.31
N HIS A 192 8.31 -0.75 28.98
CA HIS A 192 8.65 -1.93 28.19
C HIS A 192 10.00 -2.51 28.59
N ALA A 193 11.03 -1.67 28.68
CA ALA A 193 12.37 -2.14 29.01
C ALA A 193 12.43 -2.75 30.43
N GLU A 194 11.71 -2.16 31.38
CA GLU A 194 11.62 -2.65 32.76
C GLU A 194 10.80 -3.94 32.88
N ASN A 195 9.80 -4.13 32.02
CA ASN A 195 8.83 -5.22 32.09
C ASN A 195 8.71 -5.99 30.76
N PHE A 196 9.84 -6.29 30.11
CA PHE A 196 9.87 -6.79 28.73
C PHE A 196 9.17 -8.15 28.52
N GLU A 197 8.97 -8.91 29.60
CA GLU A 197 8.22 -10.18 29.57
C GLU A 197 6.70 -9.98 29.52
N ASP A 198 6.19 -8.81 29.94
CA ASP A 198 4.77 -8.47 29.91
C ASP A 198 4.37 -7.98 28.51
N PRO A 199 3.54 -8.74 27.75
CA PRO A 199 3.11 -8.33 26.43
C PRO A 199 2.28 -7.03 26.42
N SER A 200 1.63 -6.70 27.54
CA SER A 200 0.87 -5.44 27.68
C SER A 200 1.78 -4.20 27.80
N MET A 201 3.07 -4.43 28.03
CA MET A 201 4.09 -3.39 28.12
C MET A 201 4.83 -3.15 26.80
N ARG A 202 4.49 -3.89 25.73
CA ARG A 202 5.12 -3.70 24.42
C ARG A 202 4.63 -2.40 23.78
N PRO A 203 5.53 -1.55 23.26
CA PRO A 203 5.13 -0.36 22.53
C PRO A 203 4.27 -0.76 21.33
N PRO A 204 3.18 -0.03 21.05
CA PRO A 204 2.35 -0.34 19.90
C PRO A 204 3.16 -0.19 18.61
N VAL A 205 3.00 -1.17 17.72
CA VAL A 205 3.51 -1.09 16.36
C VAL A 205 2.36 -0.64 15.47
N THR A 206 2.54 0.48 14.78
CA THR A 206 1.55 1.03 13.87
C THR A 206 2.16 1.29 12.50
N VAL A 207 1.35 1.10 11.47
CA VAL A 207 1.66 1.51 10.10
C VAL A 207 1.07 2.88 9.77
N SER A 208 0.40 3.53 10.72
CA SER A 208 -0.28 4.82 10.50
C SER A 208 0.69 5.88 9.99
N ALA A 209 0.34 6.48 8.85
CA ALA A 209 1.13 7.56 8.24
C ALA A 209 1.16 8.82 9.10
N ALA A 210 0.20 9.00 10.03
CA ALA A 210 0.17 10.14 10.96
C ALA A 210 1.43 10.21 11.84
N VAL A 211 2.09 9.08 12.11
CA VAL A 211 3.37 9.04 12.82
C VAL A 211 4.47 9.74 12.01
N CYS A 212 4.51 9.52 10.69
CA CYS A 212 5.45 10.18 9.79
C CYS A 212 5.08 11.66 9.58
N GLY A 213 3.78 11.94 9.46
CA GLY A 213 3.22 13.29 9.35
C GLY A 213 3.49 14.18 10.56
N GLY A 214 3.92 13.62 11.70
CA GLY A 214 4.38 14.41 12.83
C GLY A 214 5.61 15.29 12.53
N CYS A 215 6.35 14.98 11.46
CA CYS A 215 7.50 15.76 11.01
C CYS A 215 7.46 16.08 9.51
N HIS A 216 6.95 15.15 8.70
CA HIS A 216 6.87 15.27 7.25
C HIS A 216 5.54 15.90 6.81
N THR A 217 5.24 17.09 7.33
CA THR A 217 4.05 17.87 7.01
C THR A 217 4.48 19.33 6.80
N ASP A 218 3.53 20.18 6.42
CA ASP A 218 3.68 21.62 6.21
C ASP A 218 4.49 22.03 4.98
N PHE A 219 4.56 23.34 4.74
CA PHE A 219 5.16 23.91 3.53
C PHE A 219 6.66 23.65 3.37
N HIS A 220 7.39 23.23 4.42
CA HIS A 220 8.78 22.80 4.32
C HIS A 220 8.90 21.33 3.89
N HIS A 221 7.95 20.48 4.31
CA HIS A 221 7.99 19.04 4.06
C HIS A 221 6.58 18.44 3.80
N PRO A 222 5.83 18.86 2.77
CA PRO A 222 4.41 18.53 2.64
C PRO A 222 4.12 17.08 2.22
N THR A 223 5.07 16.17 2.39
CA THR A 223 4.99 14.76 1.98
C THR A 223 3.76 14.04 2.54
N TYR A 224 3.44 14.21 3.82
CA TYR A 224 2.23 13.62 4.41
C TYR A 224 0.96 14.27 3.88
N ASP A 225 0.98 15.59 3.70
CA ASP A 225 -0.18 16.36 3.22
C ASP A 225 -0.50 15.98 1.75
N GLU A 226 0.52 15.87 0.92
CA GLU A 226 0.43 15.34 -0.45
C GLU A 226 -0.05 13.89 -0.47
N TRP A 227 0.48 13.03 0.40
CA TRP A 227 0.07 11.63 0.47
C TRP A 227 -1.40 11.46 0.90
N LEU A 228 -1.92 12.31 1.79
CA LEU A 228 -3.32 12.29 2.18
C LEU A 228 -4.27 12.53 1.00
N GLU A 229 -3.81 13.28 -0.01
CA GLU A 229 -4.55 13.51 -1.24
C GLU A 229 -4.44 12.33 -2.23
N ALA A 230 -3.37 11.56 -2.17
CA ALA A 230 -3.13 10.44 -3.06
C ALA A 230 -4.15 9.29 -2.88
N GLY A 231 -4.43 8.57 -3.98
CA GLY A 231 -5.22 7.33 -3.92
C GLY A 231 -4.59 6.25 -3.02
N HIS A 232 -3.26 6.27 -2.88
CA HIS A 232 -2.52 5.36 -2.00
C HIS A 232 -2.90 5.47 -0.52
N SER A 233 -3.38 6.63 -0.04
CA SER A 233 -3.77 6.77 1.37
C SER A 233 -5.05 6.00 1.73
N LYS A 234 -5.76 5.47 0.74
CA LYS A 234 -7.10 4.90 0.90
C LYS A 234 -7.14 3.42 0.53
N VAL A 235 -7.96 2.66 1.24
CA VAL A 235 -8.46 1.37 0.74
C VAL A 235 -9.58 1.68 -0.25
N THR A 236 -9.37 1.35 -1.52
CA THR A 236 -10.20 1.82 -2.64
C THR A 236 -11.66 1.34 -2.59
N GLU A 237 -11.94 0.21 -1.92
CA GLU A 237 -13.30 -0.31 -1.72
C GLU A 237 -13.62 -0.39 -0.23
N PRO A 238 -14.58 0.41 0.29
CA PRO A 238 -14.98 0.33 1.68
C PRO A 238 -15.45 -1.08 2.06
N GLY A 239 -14.87 -1.66 3.11
CA GLY A 239 -15.21 -3.01 3.55
C GLY A 239 -14.67 -4.13 2.65
N MET A 240 -13.70 -3.85 1.76
CA MET A 240 -13.04 -4.83 0.88
C MET A 240 -12.70 -6.12 1.64
N PHE A 241 -12.24 -6.01 2.89
CA PHE A 241 -11.72 -7.13 3.67
C PHE A 241 -12.71 -7.72 4.67
N ASN A 242 -13.99 -7.32 4.63
CA ASN A 242 -15.03 -7.86 5.52
C ASN A 242 -15.32 -9.36 5.29
N SER A 243 -14.97 -9.85 4.10
CA SER A 243 -15.06 -11.28 3.76
C SER A 243 -13.98 -12.14 4.42
N GLY A 244 -13.03 -11.53 5.13
CA GLY A 244 -12.05 -12.21 5.99
C GLY A 244 -10.65 -12.35 5.39
N VAL A 245 -9.82 -13.11 6.10
CA VAL A 245 -8.36 -13.22 5.89
C VAL A 245 -7.98 -13.68 4.48
N GLY A 246 -8.77 -14.57 3.86
CA GLY A 246 -8.50 -15.00 2.49
C GLY A 246 -8.49 -13.84 1.49
N ARG A 247 -9.41 -12.88 1.64
CA ARG A 247 -9.47 -11.67 0.81
C ARG A 247 -8.33 -10.70 1.13
N MET A 248 -7.88 -10.65 2.38
CA MET A 248 -6.69 -9.89 2.77
C MET A 248 -5.47 -10.37 1.98
N TYR A 249 -5.16 -11.67 1.98
CA TYR A 249 -3.99 -12.15 1.24
C TYR A 249 -4.14 -12.05 -0.28
N GLN A 250 -5.36 -12.19 -0.80
CA GLN A 250 -5.63 -12.11 -2.22
C GLN A 250 -5.53 -10.67 -2.78
N CYS A 251 -5.94 -9.66 -2.02
CA CYS A 251 -6.05 -8.28 -2.50
C CYS A 251 -5.26 -7.28 -1.64
N GLY A 252 -5.23 -7.50 -0.33
CA GLY A 252 -4.63 -6.60 0.66
C GLY A 252 -3.13 -6.41 0.50
N THR A 253 -2.41 -7.36 -0.11
CA THR A 253 -0.99 -7.16 -0.45
C THR A 253 -0.76 -5.87 -1.23
N CYS A 254 -1.68 -5.48 -2.12
CA CYS A 254 -1.55 -4.24 -2.90
C CYS A 254 -2.56 -3.16 -2.47
N HIS A 255 -3.61 -3.50 -1.73
CA HIS A 255 -4.71 -2.59 -1.36
C HIS A 255 -4.80 -2.25 0.13
N SER A 256 -3.90 -2.78 0.97
CA SER A 256 -3.83 -2.46 2.40
C SER A 256 -2.39 -2.41 2.90
N GLY A 257 -1.98 -1.29 3.50
CA GLY A 257 -0.65 -1.13 4.09
C GLY A 257 -0.45 -2.06 5.29
N ALA A 258 -1.49 -2.32 6.08
CA ALA A 258 -1.43 -3.26 7.20
C ALA A 258 -1.18 -4.70 6.73
N VAL A 259 -1.87 -5.13 5.65
CA VAL A 259 -1.67 -6.47 5.09
C VAL A 259 -0.30 -6.57 4.42
N ARG A 260 0.12 -5.55 3.65
CA ARG A 260 1.46 -5.49 3.05
C ARG A 260 2.53 -5.61 4.13
N ALA A 261 2.42 -4.84 5.22
CA ALA A 261 3.37 -4.88 6.32
C ALA A 261 3.47 -6.27 6.94
N ALA A 262 2.35 -6.98 7.14
CA ALA A 262 2.36 -8.33 7.68
C ALA A 262 3.17 -9.32 6.81
N VAL A 263 2.94 -9.33 5.49
CA VAL A 263 3.64 -10.25 4.58
C VAL A 263 5.11 -9.86 4.34
N VAL A 264 5.41 -8.56 4.28
CA VAL A 264 6.79 -8.06 4.11
C VAL A 264 7.61 -8.31 5.38
N ASN A 265 7.05 -8.08 6.56
CA ASN A 265 7.77 -8.31 7.82
C ASN A 265 8.11 -9.79 8.04
N ASP A 266 7.25 -10.71 7.61
CA ASP A 266 7.57 -12.14 7.63
C ASP A 266 8.74 -12.44 6.68
N TYR A 267 8.67 -11.97 5.43
CA TYR A 267 9.72 -12.13 4.43
C TYR A 267 11.07 -11.55 4.90
N ASP A 268 11.08 -10.32 5.42
CA ASP A 268 12.29 -9.64 5.90
C ASP A 268 12.95 -10.37 7.08
N ARG A 269 12.18 -11.20 7.81
CA ARG A 269 12.69 -12.06 8.90
C ARG A 269 13.14 -13.44 8.41
N GLY A 270 13.13 -13.69 7.09
CA GLY A 270 13.43 -14.98 6.49
C GLY A 270 12.30 -15.99 6.60
N GLY A 271 11.06 -15.52 6.80
CA GLY A 271 9.86 -16.36 6.78
C GLY A 271 9.49 -16.80 5.37
N ASP A 272 8.83 -17.95 5.27
CA ASP A 272 8.31 -18.54 4.04
C ASP A 272 6.83 -18.20 3.79
N GLY A 273 6.28 -17.25 4.56
CA GLY A 273 4.89 -16.84 4.53
C GLY A 273 3.91 -17.77 5.26
N THR A 274 4.37 -18.90 5.84
CA THR A 274 3.49 -19.84 6.56
C THR A 274 3.09 -19.36 7.96
N LYS A 275 3.82 -18.38 8.50
CA LYS A 275 3.61 -17.80 9.85
C LYS A 275 3.20 -16.33 9.81
N VAL A 276 2.72 -15.86 8.66
CA VAL A 276 2.19 -14.50 8.56
C VAL A 276 0.97 -14.38 9.46
N GLU A 277 1.07 -13.46 10.41
CA GLU A 277 -0.04 -13.07 11.27
C GLU A 277 -0.81 -11.93 10.57
N PRO A 278 -2.06 -12.14 10.12
CA PRO A 278 -2.80 -11.09 9.44
C PRO A 278 -3.21 -9.97 10.40
N PRO A 279 -3.36 -8.73 9.92
CA PRO A 279 -3.94 -7.65 10.71
C PRO A 279 -5.43 -7.91 11.03
N SER A 280 -6.03 -7.08 11.87
CA SER A 280 -7.48 -7.12 12.09
C SER A 280 -8.25 -6.71 10.82
N ILE A 281 -9.55 -7.06 10.74
CA ILE A 281 -10.41 -6.58 9.64
C ILE A 281 -10.52 -5.06 9.64
N ALA A 282 -10.53 -4.43 10.82
CA ALA A 282 -10.58 -2.98 10.93
C ALA A 282 -9.31 -2.35 10.36
N ASP A 283 -8.12 -2.83 10.77
CA ASP A 283 -6.84 -2.34 10.27
C ASP A 283 -6.67 -2.55 8.77
N ALA A 284 -7.06 -3.72 8.26
CA ALA A 284 -6.99 -4.04 6.84
C ALA A 284 -7.82 -3.06 5.99
N ASN A 285 -9.02 -2.69 6.46
CA ASN A 285 -9.90 -1.74 5.78
C ASN A 285 -9.55 -0.27 6.03
N LYS A 286 -8.75 0.02 7.07
CA LYS A 286 -8.43 1.37 7.50
C LYS A 286 -7.17 1.89 6.83
N PHE A 287 -6.09 1.09 6.86
CA PHE A 287 -4.80 1.53 6.36
C PHE A 287 -4.67 1.20 4.87
N GLY A 288 -4.78 2.23 4.04
CA GLY A 288 -4.27 2.20 2.65
C GLY A 288 -2.75 1.96 2.63
N GLN A 289 -2.10 2.17 1.49
CA GLN A 289 -0.65 2.11 1.43
C GLN A 289 -0.03 3.29 2.15
N THR A 290 0.67 3.02 3.26
CA THR A 290 1.24 4.05 4.14
C THR A 290 2.70 4.32 3.81
N CYS A 291 3.32 5.30 4.47
CA CYS A 291 4.73 5.61 4.29
C CYS A 291 5.61 4.36 4.42
N SER A 292 5.31 3.50 5.39
CA SER A 292 6.06 2.28 5.70
C SER A 292 5.89 1.15 4.67
N THR A 293 4.89 1.23 3.78
CA THR A 293 4.74 0.35 2.62
C THR A 293 5.93 0.53 1.67
N CYS A 294 6.35 1.78 1.46
CA CYS A 294 7.36 2.16 0.48
C CYS A 294 8.74 2.32 1.12
N HIS A 295 8.80 2.88 2.31
CA HIS A 295 10.02 3.18 3.04
C HIS A 295 10.20 2.24 4.24
N ASP A 296 11.41 1.75 4.46
CA ASP A 296 11.76 1.07 5.71
C ASP A 296 12.28 2.09 6.73
N PRO A 297 11.54 2.39 7.81
CA PRO A 297 11.99 3.38 8.80
C PRO A 297 13.26 2.94 9.55
N HIS A 298 13.62 1.66 9.50
CA HIS A 298 14.70 1.07 10.30
C HIS A 298 15.99 0.81 9.53
N LYS A 299 16.01 1.00 8.21
CA LYS A 299 17.17 0.61 7.42
C LYS A 299 17.36 1.54 6.22
N LYS A 300 18.60 1.98 6.06
CA LYS A 300 19.09 2.49 4.78
C LYS A 300 19.51 1.31 3.92
N PHE A 301 19.04 1.30 2.68
CA PHE A 301 19.52 0.40 1.64
C PHE A 301 20.56 1.17 0.82
N ASP A 302 21.76 1.31 1.36
CA ASP A 302 22.85 2.04 0.72
C ASP A 302 23.54 1.22 -0.36
N GLY A 303 22.88 1.15 -1.51
CA GLY A 303 23.60 1.14 -2.79
C GLY A 303 23.79 2.58 -3.23
N THR A 304 25.01 3.13 -3.10
CA THR A 304 25.44 4.25 -3.94
C THR A 304 26.62 3.76 -4.75
N LEU A 305 26.49 3.76 -6.08
CA LEU A 305 27.65 3.75 -6.97
C LEU A 305 27.68 5.06 -7.75
N PRO A 306 28.85 5.69 -7.89
CA PRO A 306 29.08 6.72 -8.90
C PRO A 306 29.02 6.06 -10.29
N GLY A 307 28.05 6.46 -11.11
CA GLY A 307 27.85 5.95 -12.48
C GLY A 307 26.96 4.72 -12.55
N LEU A 308 25.81 4.86 -13.22
CA LEU A 308 24.84 3.83 -13.62
C LEU A 308 24.76 2.58 -12.72
N ASP A 309 23.96 2.66 -11.64
CA ASP A 309 23.57 1.49 -10.85
C ASP A 309 22.04 1.39 -10.79
N LEU A 310 21.52 0.40 -11.53
CA LEU A 310 20.10 0.17 -11.81
C LEU A 310 19.29 -0.31 -10.57
N GLN A 311 19.91 -0.33 -9.39
CA GLN A 311 19.32 -0.84 -8.15
C GLN A 311 19.37 0.15 -6.98
N ALA A 312 19.45 1.45 -7.24
CA ALA A 312 19.42 2.46 -6.17
C ALA A 312 18.12 2.39 -5.36
N ARG A 313 18.26 2.35 -4.03
CA ARG A 313 17.16 2.42 -3.05
C ARG A 313 17.32 3.67 -2.16
N PRO A 314 17.26 4.88 -2.76
CA PRO A 314 17.41 6.14 -2.02
C PRO A 314 16.30 6.28 -0.98
N ALA A 315 16.46 7.24 -0.05
CA ALA A 315 15.42 7.59 0.92
C ALA A 315 14.82 6.39 1.68
N GLN A 316 15.62 5.35 1.95
CA GLN A 316 15.19 4.13 2.65
C GLN A 316 14.07 3.35 1.93
N LEU A 317 13.96 3.44 0.61
CA LEU A 317 12.97 2.68 -0.15
C LEU A 317 13.21 1.16 -0.02
N ARG A 318 12.14 0.39 0.14
CA ARG A 318 12.20 -1.07 0.26
C ARG A 318 12.65 -1.76 -1.02
N ASN A 319 12.32 -1.17 -2.17
CA ASN A 319 12.60 -1.70 -3.51
C ASN A 319 13.29 -0.63 -4.38
N PRO A 320 14.00 -1.02 -5.45
CA PRO A 320 14.63 -0.08 -6.38
C PRO A 320 13.63 0.90 -7.01
N ILE A 321 14.14 2.04 -7.47
CA ILE A 321 13.37 3.01 -8.27
C ILE A 321 13.27 2.65 -9.76
N SER A 322 13.99 1.61 -10.20
CA SER A 322 13.97 1.12 -11.57
C SER A 322 14.25 -0.37 -11.68
N SER A 323 13.67 -1.04 -12.68
CA SER A 323 13.95 -2.44 -13.00
C SER A 323 13.46 -2.77 -14.41
N ALA A 324 14.14 -3.70 -15.09
CA ALA A 324 13.69 -4.33 -16.34
C ALA A 324 13.28 -5.81 -16.19
N LYS A 325 13.29 -6.33 -14.96
CA LYS A 325 12.85 -7.70 -14.67
C LYS A 325 11.33 -7.80 -14.83
N PHE A 326 10.86 -8.88 -15.43
CA PHE A 326 9.43 -9.15 -15.54
C PHE A 326 8.81 -9.42 -14.16
N MET A 327 7.59 -8.92 -13.94
CA MET A 327 6.77 -9.26 -12.78
C MET A 327 5.32 -9.47 -13.20
N SER A 328 4.69 -10.48 -12.59
CA SER A 328 3.29 -10.81 -12.79
C SER A 328 2.76 -11.54 -11.56
N PHE A 329 2.33 -10.77 -10.56
CA PHE A 329 1.97 -11.29 -9.24
C PHE A 329 0.64 -12.03 -9.28
N VAL A 330 0.68 -13.37 -9.30
CA VAL A 330 -0.52 -14.19 -9.23
C VAL A 330 -1.05 -14.16 -7.80
N THR A 331 -2.23 -13.58 -7.59
CA THR A 331 -2.79 -13.48 -6.23
C THR A 331 -3.36 -14.80 -5.72
N SER A 332 -3.25 -15.01 -4.41
CA SER A 332 -3.76 -16.20 -3.73
C SER A 332 -4.36 -15.85 -2.38
N THR A 333 -5.26 -16.69 -1.88
CA THR A 333 -5.74 -16.62 -0.50
C THR A 333 -4.72 -17.15 0.51
N ASN A 334 -3.63 -17.79 0.05
CA ASN A 334 -2.55 -18.31 0.88
C ASN A 334 -1.45 -17.23 1.06
N PRO A 335 -1.07 -16.86 2.30
CA PRO A 335 -0.01 -15.87 2.54
C PRO A 335 1.38 -16.29 2.03
N ALA A 336 1.68 -17.59 2.01
CA ALA A 336 2.95 -18.11 1.48
C ALA A 336 3.19 -17.71 0.02
N ASN A 337 2.11 -17.42 -0.72
CA ASN A 337 2.18 -16.94 -2.10
C ASN A 337 3.01 -15.67 -2.26
N PHE A 338 3.01 -14.79 -1.25
CA PHE A 338 3.81 -13.58 -1.30
C PHE A 338 5.31 -13.90 -1.31
N ALA A 339 5.78 -14.70 -0.35
CA ALA A 339 7.20 -15.06 -0.23
C ALA A 339 7.72 -15.83 -1.46
N LEU A 340 6.86 -16.58 -2.14
CA LEU A 340 7.22 -17.32 -3.36
C LEU A 340 7.39 -16.45 -4.61
N GLN A 341 6.73 -15.28 -4.67
CA GLN A 341 6.69 -14.43 -5.86
C GLN A 341 7.32 -13.05 -5.67
N TYR A 342 7.56 -12.63 -4.44
CA TYR A 342 8.19 -11.35 -4.15
C TYR A 342 9.65 -11.35 -4.62
N ASP A 343 9.95 -10.53 -5.62
CA ASP A 343 11.32 -10.26 -6.03
C ASP A 343 11.70 -8.84 -5.54
N PRO A 344 12.67 -8.72 -4.60
CA PRO A 344 13.09 -7.42 -4.09
C PRO A 344 13.78 -6.53 -5.16
N ASP A 345 14.16 -7.09 -6.30
CA ASP A 345 14.79 -6.36 -7.41
C ASP A 345 13.78 -5.75 -8.39
N ILE A 346 12.50 -6.12 -8.31
CA ILE A 346 11.45 -5.42 -9.05
C ILE A 346 11.27 -4.03 -8.45
N GLN A 347 11.20 -3.00 -9.31
CA GLN A 347 11.05 -1.64 -8.84
C GLN A 347 9.76 -1.46 -8.04
N LEU A 348 9.80 -0.54 -7.08
CA LEU A 348 8.77 -0.39 -6.04
C LEU A 348 7.34 -0.35 -6.59
N CYS A 349 7.11 0.41 -7.65
CA CYS A 349 5.79 0.55 -8.27
C CYS A 349 5.30 -0.78 -8.90
N GLY A 350 6.22 -1.51 -9.56
CA GLY A 350 5.94 -2.79 -10.23
C GLY A 350 5.56 -3.93 -9.28
N GLN A 351 5.82 -3.79 -7.98
CA GLN A 351 5.37 -4.74 -6.95
C GLN A 351 3.84 -4.87 -6.91
N CYS A 352 3.13 -3.79 -7.21
CA CYS A 352 1.66 -3.73 -7.21
C CYS A 352 1.09 -3.48 -8.61
N HIS A 353 1.76 -2.63 -9.39
CA HIS A 353 1.34 -2.22 -10.73
C HIS A 353 1.89 -3.16 -11.81
N ASN A 354 1.53 -4.44 -11.72
CA ASN A 354 1.80 -5.44 -12.76
C ASN A 354 0.53 -6.17 -13.24
N GLU A 355 0.64 -6.95 -14.31
CA GLU A 355 -0.47 -7.65 -14.97
C GLU A 355 -1.14 -8.75 -14.11
N ARG A 356 -0.64 -9.03 -12.90
CA ARG A 356 -1.30 -9.84 -11.86
C ARG A 356 -1.60 -11.29 -12.28
N GLY A 357 -0.69 -11.90 -13.05
CA GLY A 357 -0.84 -13.27 -13.53
C GLY A 357 -1.86 -13.44 -14.66
N ALA A 358 -2.32 -12.34 -15.28
CA ALA A 358 -3.33 -12.40 -16.32
C ALA A 358 -2.80 -13.08 -17.59
N THR A 359 -3.58 -14.01 -18.14
CA THR A 359 -3.36 -14.61 -19.47
C THR A 359 -4.68 -14.59 -20.23
N TRP A 360 -4.63 -14.66 -21.57
CA TRP A 360 -5.85 -14.67 -22.39
C TRP A 360 -6.80 -15.84 -22.06
N ALA A 361 -6.27 -16.92 -21.49
CA ALA A 361 -7.02 -18.12 -21.14
C ALA A 361 -7.61 -18.07 -19.71
N ASN A 362 -6.93 -17.45 -18.75
CA ASN A 362 -7.40 -17.38 -17.36
C ASN A 362 -8.31 -16.15 -17.08
N THR A 363 -8.30 -15.16 -17.95
CA THR A 363 -9.20 -13.99 -17.89
C THR A 363 -10.44 -14.20 -18.75
N THR A 364 -11.24 -15.24 -18.55
CA THR A 364 -12.46 -15.45 -19.37
C THR A 364 -13.68 -14.71 -18.85
N ALA A 365 -13.78 -14.55 -17.53
CA ALA A 365 -14.92 -13.94 -16.87
C ALA A 365 -14.83 -12.41 -16.75
N ARG A 366 -13.63 -11.82 -16.83
CA ARG A 366 -13.40 -10.37 -16.71
C ARG A 366 -12.13 -9.98 -17.48
N PRO A 367 -11.99 -8.71 -17.90
CA PRO A 367 -10.72 -8.20 -18.42
C PRO A 367 -9.55 -8.44 -17.46
N PRO A 368 -8.29 -8.32 -17.96
CA PRO A 368 -7.12 -8.11 -17.12
C PRO A 368 -7.37 -7.08 -16.01
N HIS A 369 -6.57 -7.13 -14.95
CA HIS A 369 -6.69 -6.15 -13.87
C HIS A 369 -6.17 -4.77 -14.32
N HIS A 370 -6.65 -3.68 -13.71
CA HIS A 370 -6.25 -2.29 -13.98
C HIS A 370 -4.84 -1.95 -13.46
N SER A 371 -3.88 -2.85 -13.64
CA SER A 371 -2.53 -2.73 -13.10
C SER A 371 -1.37 -3.09 -14.04
N PRO A 372 -1.49 -3.22 -15.39
CA PRO A 372 -0.36 -3.69 -16.20
C PRO A 372 0.72 -2.62 -16.44
N GLN A 373 0.73 -1.51 -15.68
CA GLN A 373 1.55 -0.33 -16.00
C GLN A 373 3.04 -0.65 -16.07
N TYR A 374 3.56 -1.44 -15.13
CA TYR A 374 4.96 -1.84 -15.14
C TYR A 374 5.30 -2.70 -16.36
N ASN A 375 4.45 -3.67 -16.68
CA ASN A 375 4.61 -4.57 -17.82
C ASN A 375 4.60 -3.81 -19.15
N ILE A 376 3.70 -2.83 -19.29
CA ILE A 376 3.65 -1.99 -20.49
C ILE A 376 4.85 -1.06 -20.56
N LEU A 377 5.24 -0.43 -19.44
CA LEU A 377 6.43 0.43 -19.34
C LEU A 377 7.68 -0.29 -19.84
N ILE A 378 8.03 -1.43 -19.24
CA ILE A 378 9.26 -2.16 -19.58
C ILE A 378 9.17 -2.94 -20.90
N GLY A 379 8.00 -2.95 -21.54
CA GLY A 379 7.76 -3.71 -22.75
C GLY A 379 7.81 -5.21 -22.50
N GLN A 380 7.08 -5.74 -21.52
CA GLN A 380 7.05 -7.18 -21.20
C GLN A 380 5.69 -7.59 -20.65
N ALA A 381 4.85 -8.23 -21.47
CA ALA A 381 3.61 -8.87 -21.04
C ALA A 381 3.64 -10.38 -21.35
N VAL A 382 2.70 -11.17 -20.83
CA VAL A 382 2.60 -12.59 -21.23
C VAL A 382 2.38 -12.72 -22.75
N ASP A 383 3.13 -13.62 -23.40
CA ASP A 383 2.94 -13.93 -24.82
C ASP A 383 1.56 -14.56 -25.09
N PRO A 384 0.70 -13.93 -25.90
CA PRO A 384 -0.64 -14.42 -26.19
C PRO A 384 -0.64 -15.76 -26.98
N GLN A 385 0.51 -16.25 -27.45
CA GLN A 385 0.62 -17.59 -28.02
C GLN A 385 0.36 -18.69 -26.99
N PHE A 386 0.70 -18.44 -25.72
CA PHE A 386 0.60 -19.41 -24.63
C PHE A 386 -0.56 -19.05 -23.68
N ASP A 387 -1.24 -20.07 -23.14
CA ASP A 387 -2.31 -19.91 -22.16
C ASP A 387 -1.79 -19.76 -20.71
N THR A 388 -0.52 -20.07 -20.50
CA THR A 388 0.23 -19.92 -19.25
C THR A 388 1.22 -18.75 -19.33
N ASN A 389 1.70 -18.30 -18.17
CA ASN A 389 2.80 -17.34 -18.08
C ASN A 389 4.19 -18.02 -18.10
N THR A 390 4.24 -19.36 -18.13
CA THR A 390 5.48 -20.15 -18.14
C THR A 390 5.39 -21.35 -19.09
N LEU A 391 6.51 -21.69 -19.72
CA LEU A 391 6.72 -22.89 -20.52
C LEU A 391 7.99 -23.60 -20.03
N ASN A 392 7.87 -24.87 -19.62
CA ASN A 392 8.99 -25.64 -19.03
C ASN A 392 9.67 -24.96 -17.82
N GLY A 393 8.91 -24.16 -17.06
CA GLY A 393 9.42 -23.40 -15.91
C GLY A 393 10.04 -22.05 -16.27
N GLU A 394 10.17 -21.70 -17.55
CA GLU A 394 10.65 -20.40 -18.00
C GLU A 394 9.49 -19.46 -18.33
N LEU A 395 9.64 -18.17 -18.03
CA LEU A 395 8.63 -17.16 -18.35
C LEU A 395 8.49 -16.97 -19.86
N VAL A 396 7.25 -16.93 -20.36
CA VAL A 396 6.97 -16.65 -21.77
C VAL A 396 6.59 -15.18 -21.94
N LEU A 397 7.53 -14.42 -22.51
CA LEU A 397 7.45 -12.96 -22.58
C LEU A 397 7.19 -12.50 -24.00
N PHE A 398 6.19 -11.63 -24.14
CA PHE A 398 5.90 -10.93 -25.38
C PHE A 398 6.76 -9.67 -25.49
N ASN A 399 7.60 -9.64 -26.52
CA ASN A 399 8.34 -8.47 -27.02
C ASN A 399 9.16 -7.67 -25.99
N GLN A 400 10.37 -8.12 -25.65
CA GLN A 400 11.29 -7.44 -24.72
C GLN A 400 12.12 -6.29 -25.34
N MET A 401 11.49 -5.28 -25.94
CA MET A 401 12.18 -4.03 -26.29
C MET A 401 11.87 -2.93 -25.26
N PRO A 402 12.67 -2.79 -24.19
CA PRO A 402 12.60 -1.59 -23.37
C PRO A 402 13.00 -0.39 -24.23
N ALA A 403 12.17 0.65 -24.26
CA ALA A 403 12.42 1.86 -25.03
C ALA A 403 12.15 3.08 -24.16
N GLY A 404 13.05 4.08 -24.22
CA GLY A 404 12.92 5.34 -23.49
C GLY A 404 12.61 5.10 -22.01
N HIS A 405 11.35 5.33 -21.63
CA HIS A 405 10.85 5.20 -20.25
C HIS A 405 10.93 3.78 -19.68
N GLY A 406 10.92 2.75 -20.53
CA GLY A 406 11.01 1.35 -20.12
C GLY A 406 12.42 0.87 -19.80
N ASP A 407 13.43 1.58 -20.31
CA ASP A 407 14.83 1.21 -20.16
C ASP A 407 15.39 1.83 -18.88
N PRO A 408 15.77 1.01 -17.86
CA PRO A 408 16.29 1.53 -16.62
C PRO A 408 17.67 2.19 -16.78
N THR A 409 18.36 2.00 -17.92
CA THR A 409 19.62 2.67 -18.25
C THR A 409 19.42 4.07 -18.82
N THR A 410 18.20 4.43 -19.24
CA THR A 410 17.86 5.79 -19.67
C THR A 410 17.86 6.70 -18.45
N LEU A 411 18.87 7.58 -18.35
CA LEU A 411 18.99 8.55 -17.27
C LEU A 411 18.22 9.83 -17.58
N ALA A 412 17.44 10.30 -16.61
CA ALA A 412 17.00 11.69 -16.54
C ALA A 412 18.19 12.60 -16.17
N PRO A 413 18.16 13.90 -16.52
CA PRO A 413 19.23 14.85 -16.20
C PRO A 413 19.60 14.92 -14.70
N TRP A 414 18.65 14.61 -13.82
CA TRP A 414 18.81 14.61 -12.37
C TRP A 414 19.33 13.27 -11.79
N GLY A 415 19.70 12.31 -12.64
CA GLY A 415 20.30 11.03 -12.26
C GLY A 415 19.32 9.91 -11.92
N ASN A 416 18.01 10.14 -11.97
CA ASN A 416 16.99 9.11 -11.82
C ASN A 416 16.76 8.36 -13.15
N PRO A 417 16.55 7.04 -13.14
CA PRO A 417 16.08 6.31 -14.30
C PRO A 417 14.71 6.83 -14.77
N ALA A 418 14.48 6.83 -16.08
CA ALA A 418 13.25 7.32 -16.71
C ALA A 418 12.01 6.41 -16.47
N GLN A 419 11.83 5.86 -15.27
CA GLN A 419 10.66 5.03 -14.90
C GLN A 419 9.65 5.83 -14.07
N CYS A 420 8.79 5.15 -13.30
CA CYS A 420 7.60 5.73 -12.68
C CYS A 420 7.88 7.01 -11.88
N THR A 421 8.94 7.02 -11.07
CA THR A 421 9.25 8.15 -10.17
C THR A 421 9.70 9.41 -10.90
N ALA A 422 10.17 9.30 -12.15
CA ALA A 422 10.57 10.47 -12.94
C ALA A 422 9.39 11.42 -13.21
N CYS A 423 8.19 10.88 -13.47
CA CYS A 423 7.01 11.68 -13.78
C CYS A 423 6.01 11.75 -12.62
N HIS A 424 5.86 10.65 -11.87
CA HIS A 424 4.85 10.55 -10.81
C HIS A 424 5.37 10.99 -9.44
N ASN A 425 6.69 11.09 -9.24
CA ASN A 425 7.26 11.48 -7.95
C ASN A 425 8.38 12.50 -8.15
N ARG A 426 8.16 13.45 -9.06
CA ARG A 426 9.07 14.58 -9.28
C ARG A 426 8.91 15.57 -8.13
N ALA A 427 10.00 15.93 -7.49
CA ALA A 427 10.03 16.96 -6.46
C ALA A 427 10.51 18.28 -7.04
N ASP A 428 9.94 19.39 -6.57
CA ASP A 428 10.39 20.75 -6.87
C ASP A 428 10.78 21.47 -5.59
N HIS A 429 12.04 21.90 -5.55
CA HIS A 429 12.57 22.67 -4.45
C HIS A 429 12.35 24.16 -4.68
N VAL A 430 11.88 24.84 -3.63
CA VAL A 430 11.73 26.29 -3.58
C VAL A 430 12.78 26.84 -2.62
N GLU A 431 13.56 27.84 -3.04
CA GLU A 431 14.67 28.41 -2.23
C GLU A 431 14.18 29.04 -0.92
N SER A 432 12.96 29.58 -0.90
CA SER A 432 12.32 30.19 0.27
C SER A 432 10.87 29.75 0.39
N PRO A 433 10.61 28.53 0.90
CA PRO A 433 9.27 27.98 0.93
C PRO A 433 8.40 28.76 1.93
N SER A 434 7.13 28.91 1.58
CA SER A 434 6.13 29.58 2.41
C SER A 434 4.77 28.89 2.27
N PRO A 435 3.79 29.15 3.13
CA PRO A 435 2.43 28.61 2.95
C PRO A 435 1.81 28.92 1.58
N ALA A 436 2.19 30.04 0.95
CA ALA A 436 1.70 30.42 -0.38
C ALA A 436 2.54 29.83 -1.54
N ASN A 437 3.74 29.32 -1.24
CA ASN A 437 4.66 28.73 -2.21
C ASN A 437 5.46 27.60 -1.51
N PRO A 438 4.81 26.46 -1.22
CA PRO A 438 5.44 25.35 -0.49
C PRO A 438 6.44 24.60 -1.38
N VAL A 439 7.31 23.80 -0.75
CA VAL A 439 8.07 22.75 -1.47
C VAL A 439 7.07 21.76 -2.09
N TYR A 440 7.37 21.16 -3.24
CA TYR A 440 6.61 20.05 -3.78
C TYR A 440 7.44 18.76 -3.69
N THR A 441 6.89 17.71 -3.09
CA THR A 441 7.64 16.46 -2.86
C THR A 441 7.18 15.29 -3.71
N GLY A 442 6.20 15.47 -4.61
CA GLY A 442 5.76 14.44 -5.54
C GLY A 442 4.87 13.33 -4.95
N HIS A 443 4.49 13.40 -3.68
CA HIS A 443 3.79 12.30 -2.98
C HIS A 443 2.27 12.28 -3.21
N LYS A 444 1.76 13.10 -4.12
CA LYS A 444 0.42 12.92 -4.73
C LYS A 444 0.40 11.80 -5.76
N PHE A 445 1.58 11.43 -6.29
CA PHE A 445 1.75 10.44 -7.36
C PHE A 445 1.12 10.81 -8.70
N GLU A 446 0.81 12.09 -8.89
CA GLU A 446 0.26 12.64 -10.13
C GLU A 446 1.38 12.93 -11.13
N VAL A 447 1.06 12.86 -12.42
CA VAL A 447 2.03 13.16 -13.48
C VAL A 447 2.34 14.65 -13.47
N GLN A 448 3.62 14.98 -13.36
CA GLN A 448 4.12 16.35 -13.54
C GLN A 448 4.59 16.57 -14.97
N LEU A 449 3.93 17.48 -15.71
CA LEU A 449 4.24 17.73 -17.13
C LEU A 449 5.64 18.32 -17.35
N LEU A 450 6.11 19.17 -16.42
CA LEU A 450 7.48 19.71 -16.46
C LEU A 450 8.55 18.60 -16.40
N ALA A 451 8.24 17.43 -15.83
CA ALA A 451 9.15 16.29 -15.83
C ALA A 451 9.54 15.84 -17.25
N CYS A 452 8.66 16.06 -18.23
CA CYS A 452 8.93 15.73 -19.62
C CYS A 452 10.01 16.64 -20.20
N ALA A 453 9.97 17.92 -19.85
CA ALA A 453 10.86 18.94 -20.38
C ALA A 453 12.33 18.69 -20.04
N ASP A 454 12.58 18.11 -18.86
CA ASP A 454 13.90 17.70 -18.38
C ASP A 454 14.62 16.81 -19.42
N CYS A 455 13.94 15.81 -19.98
CA CYS A 455 14.55 14.86 -20.92
C CYS A 455 14.36 15.24 -22.39
N HIS A 456 13.24 15.89 -22.73
CA HIS A 456 12.88 16.17 -24.11
C HIS A 456 13.46 17.50 -24.65
N GLY A 457 14.28 18.21 -23.85
CA GLY A 457 15.15 19.28 -24.33
C GLY A 457 14.45 20.62 -24.54
N PHE A 458 13.38 20.89 -23.78
CA PHE A 458 12.62 22.13 -23.86
C PHE A 458 12.35 22.76 -22.48
N LEU A 459 13.13 22.42 -21.46
CA LEU A 459 12.97 22.97 -20.10
C LEU A 459 13.12 24.50 -20.05
N ASP A 460 14.00 25.08 -20.87
CA ASP A 460 14.20 26.52 -20.94
C ASP A 460 13.16 27.25 -21.81
N ASP A 461 12.21 26.51 -22.41
CA ASP A 461 11.14 27.10 -23.21
C ASP A 461 10.07 27.67 -22.27
N PRO A 462 9.64 28.94 -22.44
CA PRO A 462 8.56 29.51 -21.64
C PRO A 462 7.21 28.78 -21.80
N LEU A 463 7.08 27.91 -22.81
CA LEU A 463 5.92 27.05 -23.08
C LEU A 463 6.19 25.57 -22.79
N ALA A 464 7.17 25.24 -21.93
CA ALA A 464 7.59 23.87 -21.66
C ALA A 464 6.42 22.95 -21.24
N GLU A 465 5.51 23.44 -20.38
CA GLU A 465 4.34 22.68 -19.94
C GLU A 465 3.37 22.43 -21.09
N GLU A 466 3.05 23.45 -21.90
CA GLU A 466 2.14 23.31 -23.03
C GLU A 466 2.70 22.39 -24.12
N ILE A 467 4.03 22.43 -24.34
CA ILE A 467 4.72 21.52 -25.26
C ILE A 467 4.63 20.08 -24.76
N ALA A 468 4.87 19.86 -23.46
CA ALA A 468 4.74 18.54 -22.84
C ALA A 468 3.30 18.01 -22.93
N GLU A 469 2.32 18.84 -22.59
CA GLU A 469 0.89 18.51 -22.66
C GLU A 469 0.48 18.13 -24.09
N GLY A 470 0.85 18.95 -25.08
CA GLY A 470 0.57 18.70 -26.49
C GLY A 470 1.19 17.38 -26.98
N GLY A 471 2.43 17.09 -26.57
CA GLY A 471 3.11 15.82 -26.86
C GLY A 471 2.39 14.60 -26.26
N VAL A 472 1.99 14.69 -25.00
CA VAL A 472 1.20 13.66 -24.32
C VAL A 472 -0.11 13.43 -25.07
N HIS A 473 -0.89 14.49 -25.34
CA HIS A 473 -2.16 14.38 -26.05
C HIS A 473 -2.02 13.77 -27.45
N PHE A 474 -0.96 14.11 -28.18
CA PHE A 474 -0.68 13.52 -29.49
C PHE A 474 -0.45 12.00 -29.41
N ILE A 475 0.36 11.54 -28.44
CA ILE A 475 0.60 10.11 -28.21
C ILE A 475 -0.72 9.41 -27.85
N GLN A 476 -1.44 9.96 -26.87
CA GLN A 476 -2.69 9.38 -26.39
C GLN A 476 -3.74 9.29 -27.49
N ALA A 477 -3.86 10.31 -28.35
CA ALA A 477 -4.80 10.29 -29.47
C ALA A 477 -4.51 9.14 -30.44
N GLY A 478 -3.24 8.90 -30.78
CA GLY A 478 -2.85 7.79 -31.64
C GLY A 478 -3.16 6.42 -31.04
N ILE A 479 -2.98 6.25 -29.73
CA ILE A 479 -3.29 4.99 -29.04
C ILE A 479 -4.81 4.79 -28.91
N LYS A 480 -5.57 5.84 -28.57
CA LYS A 480 -7.03 5.81 -28.52
C LYS A 480 -7.64 5.45 -29.89
N ASP A 481 -7.08 5.98 -30.98
CA ASP A 481 -7.46 5.57 -32.35
C ASP A 481 -7.14 4.08 -32.60
N GLY A 482 -5.98 3.60 -32.16
CA GLY A 482 -5.63 2.18 -32.24
C GLY A 482 -6.58 1.27 -31.43
N ILE A 483 -7.00 1.70 -30.24
CA ILE A 483 -8.03 1.03 -29.42
C ILE A 483 -9.35 0.98 -30.19
N ALA A 484 -9.81 2.12 -30.73
CA ALA A 484 -11.05 2.19 -31.51
C ALA A 484 -11.01 1.28 -32.76
N LYS A 485 -9.88 1.24 -33.47
CA LYS A 485 -9.67 0.33 -34.61
C LYS A 485 -9.71 -1.14 -34.21
N THR A 486 -9.17 -1.48 -33.06
CA THR A 486 -9.20 -2.85 -32.52
C THR A 486 -10.62 -3.25 -32.15
N VAL A 487 -11.37 -2.37 -31.48
CA VAL A 487 -12.80 -2.55 -31.19
C VAL A 487 -13.60 -2.71 -32.49
N ALA A 488 -13.32 -1.91 -33.52
CA ALA A 488 -13.97 -2.02 -34.82
C ALA A 488 -13.68 -3.38 -35.50
N ALA A 489 -12.44 -3.87 -35.44
CA ALA A 489 -12.07 -5.18 -35.97
C ALA A 489 -12.82 -6.33 -35.26
N LEU A 490 -12.90 -6.26 -33.93
CA LEU A 490 -13.66 -7.21 -33.11
C LEU A 490 -15.17 -7.18 -33.40
N ASN A 491 -15.75 -5.99 -33.57
CA ASN A 491 -17.15 -5.81 -33.97
C ASN A 491 -17.40 -6.34 -35.38
N ASN A 492 -16.49 -6.10 -36.32
CA ASN A 492 -16.58 -6.62 -37.68
C ASN A 492 -16.51 -8.15 -37.71
N TRP A 493 -15.62 -8.76 -36.92
CA TRP A 493 -15.62 -10.21 -36.73
C TRP A 493 -16.98 -10.68 -36.22
N ALA A 494 -17.50 -10.10 -35.14
CA ALA A 494 -18.79 -10.52 -34.57
C ALA A 494 -19.94 -10.45 -35.59
N ALA A 495 -20.00 -9.37 -36.38
CA ALA A 495 -21.05 -9.18 -37.40
C ALA A 495 -20.93 -10.14 -38.60
N THR A 496 -19.73 -10.57 -38.97
CA THR A 496 -19.49 -11.34 -40.20
C THR A 496 -19.18 -12.82 -39.96
N LYS A 497 -18.82 -13.18 -38.73
CA LYS A 497 -18.27 -14.50 -38.36
C LYS A 497 -19.09 -15.23 -37.31
N ILE A 498 -20.23 -14.68 -36.87
CA ILE A 498 -21.19 -15.35 -35.99
C ILE A 498 -22.51 -15.55 -36.75
N PRO A 499 -22.76 -16.74 -37.35
CA PRO A 499 -23.98 -16.99 -38.12
C PRO A 499 -25.24 -16.81 -37.27
N GLY A 500 -26.25 -16.11 -37.80
CA GLY A 500 -27.56 -15.93 -37.15
C GLY A 500 -27.53 -15.10 -35.87
N LEU A 501 -26.48 -14.32 -35.62
CA LEU A 501 -26.36 -13.44 -34.45
C LEU A 501 -27.46 -12.36 -34.39
N ASP A 502 -28.03 -11.99 -35.52
CA ASP A 502 -29.13 -11.03 -35.64
C ASP A 502 -30.51 -11.70 -35.70
N THR A 503 -30.56 -13.03 -35.67
CA THR A 503 -31.79 -13.83 -35.86
C THR A 503 -32.25 -14.43 -34.54
N PRO A 504 -33.28 -13.86 -33.87
CA PRO A 504 -33.77 -14.38 -32.59
C PRO A 504 -34.16 -15.86 -32.68
N GLY A 505 -33.72 -16.65 -31.71
CA GLY A 505 -33.99 -18.09 -31.65
C GLY A 505 -33.00 -18.98 -32.42
N HIS A 506 -32.04 -18.40 -33.14
CA HIS A 506 -30.90 -19.17 -33.68
C HIS A 506 -30.02 -19.68 -32.52
N THR A 507 -29.40 -20.85 -32.65
CA THR A 507 -28.59 -21.45 -31.58
C THR A 507 -27.43 -20.54 -31.13
N ASN A 508 -26.73 -19.96 -32.10
CA ASN A 508 -25.67 -18.96 -31.85
C ASN A 508 -26.22 -17.70 -31.18
N TYR A 509 -27.43 -17.27 -31.56
CA TYR A 509 -28.08 -16.15 -30.92
C TYR A 509 -28.31 -16.43 -29.42
N ILE A 510 -28.88 -17.59 -29.10
CA ILE A 510 -29.18 -17.99 -27.73
C ILE A 510 -27.89 -18.10 -26.90
N ALA A 511 -26.82 -18.65 -27.48
CA ALA A 511 -25.54 -18.81 -26.78
C ALA A 511 -24.85 -17.47 -26.41
N PHE A 512 -24.94 -16.45 -27.28
CA PHE A 512 -24.26 -15.16 -27.08
C PHE A 512 -25.15 -14.06 -26.49
N ILE A 513 -26.40 -13.96 -26.95
CA ILE A 513 -27.32 -12.84 -26.71
C ILE A 513 -28.45 -13.21 -25.73
N GLY A 514 -28.71 -14.51 -25.55
CA GLY A 514 -29.86 -14.99 -24.80
C GLY A 514 -31.17 -14.56 -25.50
N THR A 515 -32.16 -14.10 -24.74
CA THR A 515 -33.43 -13.57 -25.27
C THR A 515 -33.43 -12.04 -25.46
N ASN A 516 -32.27 -11.38 -25.31
CA ASN A 516 -32.14 -9.92 -25.36
C ASN A 516 -32.09 -9.39 -26.80
N SER A 517 -32.17 -8.06 -27.02
CA SER A 517 -32.09 -7.43 -28.35
C SER A 517 -30.68 -7.55 -28.98
N PRO A 518 -30.55 -7.82 -30.30
CA PRO A 518 -29.26 -8.02 -30.97
C PRO A 518 -28.32 -6.79 -30.93
N SER A 519 -28.88 -5.57 -30.94
CA SER A 519 -28.14 -4.31 -31.00
C SER A 519 -27.43 -3.91 -29.70
N SER A 520 -27.69 -4.64 -28.61
CA SER A 520 -27.21 -4.32 -27.27
C SER A 520 -26.00 -5.16 -26.85
N VAL A 521 -25.63 -6.19 -27.63
CA VAL A 521 -24.63 -7.20 -27.23
C VAL A 521 -23.28 -6.96 -27.89
N VAL A 522 -22.21 -7.24 -27.16
CA VAL A 522 -20.83 -7.23 -27.65
C VAL A 522 -20.28 -8.67 -27.55
N PRO A 523 -20.39 -9.51 -28.60
CA PRO A 523 -20.15 -10.95 -28.51
C PRO A 523 -18.72 -11.39 -28.18
N TRP A 524 -17.75 -10.51 -28.43
CA TRP A 524 -16.34 -10.77 -28.12
C TRP A 524 -15.98 -10.38 -26.68
N GLU A 525 -16.86 -9.71 -25.95
CA GLU A 525 -16.58 -9.17 -24.62
C GLU A 525 -16.42 -10.27 -23.55
N PHE A 526 -15.80 -9.97 -22.41
CA PHE A 526 -15.82 -10.85 -21.23
C PHE A 526 -17.19 -10.88 -20.57
N THR A 527 -17.51 -11.92 -19.80
CA THR A 527 -18.80 -12.04 -19.11
C THR A 527 -19.08 -10.85 -18.19
N ASN A 528 -18.08 -10.39 -17.45
CA ASN A 528 -18.10 -9.09 -16.80
C ASN A 528 -17.58 -8.06 -17.79
N ILE A 529 -18.49 -7.23 -18.28
CA ILE A 529 -18.18 -6.26 -19.32
C ILE A 529 -17.09 -5.28 -18.86
N GLY A 530 -16.09 -5.06 -19.72
CA GLY A 530 -15.08 -4.04 -19.48
C GLY A 530 -15.57 -2.63 -19.83
N GLN A 531 -14.79 -1.63 -19.44
CA GLN A 531 -15.18 -0.21 -19.51
C GLN A 531 -15.43 0.31 -20.94
N LEU A 532 -14.79 -0.30 -21.96
CA LEU A 532 -14.95 0.07 -23.37
C LEU A 532 -16.39 -0.10 -23.89
N ASN A 533 -17.18 -0.95 -23.25
CA ASN A 533 -18.54 -1.30 -23.69
C ASN A 533 -19.57 -1.14 -22.55
N THR A 534 -19.35 -0.19 -21.64
CA THR A 534 -20.24 0.05 -20.49
C THR A 534 -21.71 0.16 -20.92
N GLY A 535 -22.61 -0.53 -20.20
CA GLY A 535 -24.05 -0.54 -20.49
C GLY A 535 -24.48 -1.45 -21.64
N LYS A 536 -23.55 -2.21 -22.23
CA LYS A 536 -23.86 -3.28 -23.18
C LYS A 536 -24.01 -4.63 -22.48
N ILE A 537 -24.49 -5.61 -23.23
CA ILE A 537 -24.65 -6.99 -22.79
C ILE A 537 -23.43 -7.79 -23.26
N ALA A 538 -22.90 -8.60 -22.36
CA ALA A 538 -21.76 -9.48 -22.61
C ALA A 538 -22.20 -10.95 -22.79
N PRO A 539 -21.37 -11.81 -23.40
CA PRO A 539 -21.65 -13.23 -23.51
C PRO A 539 -21.58 -13.92 -22.14
N GLY A 540 -22.60 -14.71 -21.82
CA GLY A 540 -22.56 -15.67 -20.71
C GLY A 540 -21.57 -16.82 -20.96
N SER A 541 -21.48 -17.77 -20.02
CA SER A 541 -20.49 -18.85 -20.07
C SER A 541 -20.55 -19.70 -21.35
N ALA A 542 -21.75 -19.95 -21.88
CA ALA A 542 -21.94 -20.67 -23.14
C ALA A 542 -21.43 -19.89 -24.36
N GLY A 543 -21.58 -18.57 -24.38
CA GLY A 543 -20.98 -17.71 -25.41
C GLY A 543 -19.46 -17.69 -25.29
N GLN A 544 -18.93 -17.56 -24.08
CA GLN A 544 -17.48 -17.52 -23.84
C GLN A 544 -16.74 -18.78 -24.33
N SER A 545 -17.35 -19.97 -24.21
CA SER A 545 -16.72 -21.21 -24.68
C SER A 545 -16.62 -21.28 -26.21
N ARG A 546 -17.49 -20.55 -26.93
CA ARG A 546 -17.57 -20.54 -28.38
C ARG A 546 -16.71 -19.48 -29.06
N ILE A 547 -16.22 -18.50 -28.30
CA ILE A 547 -15.32 -17.47 -28.82
C ILE A 547 -13.96 -18.13 -29.18
N PRO A 548 -13.48 -17.98 -30.44
CA PRO A 548 -12.18 -18.48 -30.87
C PRO A 548 -11.02 -17.92 -30.05
N ALA A 549 -9.90 -18.66 -30.00
CA ALA A 549 -8.73 -18.26 -29.24
C ALA A 549 -8.17 -16.92 -29.72
N GLU A 550 -8.20 -16.66 -31.02
CA GLU A 550 -7.74 -15.42 -31.66
C GLU A 550 -8.51 -14.21 -31.12
N ILE A 551 -9.82 -14.31 -30.96
CA ILE A 551 -10.63 -13.23 -30.39
C ILE A 551 -10.33 -13.02 -28.90
N LYS A 552 -10.10 -14.10 -28.15
CA LYS A 552 -9.69 -14.02 -26.74
C LYS A 552 -8.32 -13.35 -26.59
N LYS A 553 -7.36 -13.67 -27.46
CA LYS A 553 -6.04 -13.03 -27.52
C LYS A 553 -6.15 -11.56 -27.92
N SER A 554 -6.96 -11.24 -28.93
CA SER A 554 -7.21 -9.86 -29.36
C SER A 554 -7.78 -9.01 -28.23
N ARG A 555 -8.86 -9.45 -27.58
CA ARG A 555 -9.46 -8.67 -26.48
C ARG A 555 -8.53 -8.58 -25.27
N PHE A 556 -7.75 -9.62 -24.98
CA PHE A 556 -6.75 -9.59 -23.90
C PHE A 556 -5.73 -8.48 -24.12
N LEU A 557 -5.10 -8.42 -25.30
CA LEU A 557 -4.12 -7.38 -25.65
C LEU A 557 -4.75 -5.98 -25.68
N LEU A 558 -5.97 -5.85 -26.21
CA LEU A 558 -6.74 -4.60 -26.20
C LEU A 558 -6.88 -4.07 -24.77
N TYR A 559 -7.32 -4.92 -23.85
CA TYR A 559 -7.54 -4.51 -22.47
C TYR A 559 -6.24 -4.30 -21.69
N LEU A 560 -5.13 -4.97 -22.01
CA LEU A 560 -3.83 -4.61 -21.42
C LEU A 560 -3.44 -3.17 -21.73
N VAL A 561 -3.60 -2.73 -22.98
CA VAL A 561 -3.28 -1.35 -23.39
C VAL A 561 -4.27 -0.34 -22.82
N GLU A 562 -5.55 -0.68 -22.76
CA GLU A 562 -6.57 0.16 -22.15
C GLU A 562 -6.36 0.29 -20.62
N HIS A 563 -5.99 -0.79 -19.94
CA HIS A 563 -5.84 -0.84 -18.48
C HIS A 563 -4.52 -0.29 -17.97
N ASP A 564 -3.53 -0.17 -18.85
CA ASP A 564 -2.35 0.65 -18.62
C ASP A 564 -2.72 2.10 -18.29
N ALA A 565 -3.82 2.60 -18.87
CA ALA A 565 -4.39 3.94 -18.65
C ALA A 565 -3.47 5.14 -18.96
N SER A 566 -2.21 4.90 -19.34
CA SER A 566 -1.32 5.96 -19.85
C SER A 566 -1.63 6.35 -21.31
N TYR A 567 -2.42 5.51 -21.99
CA TYR A 567 -2.66 5.55 -23.44
C TYR A 567 -1.36 5.66 -24.22
N GLY A 568 -0.40 4.82 -23.82
CA GLY A 568 0.90 4.63 -24.45
C GLY A 568 1.99 5.60 -24.05
N VAL A 569 1.78 6.53 -23.11
CA VAL A 569 2.88 7.36 -22.58
C VAL A 569 3.96 6.49 -21.91
N HIS A 570 3.58 5.40 -21.23
CA HIS A 570 4.53 4.47 -20.64
C HIS A 570 5.45 3.82 -21.69
N ASN A 571 4.91 3.39 -22.83
CA ASN A 571 5.72 2.81 -23.92
C ASN A 571 4.96 2.90 -25.26
N PRO A 572 5.10 4.00 -26.02
CA PRO A 572 4.29 4.21 -27.23
C PRO A 572 4.52 3.17 -28.32
N PRO A 573 5.77 2.77 -28.65
CA PRO A 573 6.03 1.70 -29.62
C PRO A 573 5.38 0.38 -29.20
N TYR A 574 5.48 0.01 -27.93
CA TYR A 574 4.93 -1.25 -27.45
C TYR A 574 3.40 -1.27 -27.46
N ALA A 575 2.75 -0.20 -26.98
CA ALA A 575 1.29 -0.10 -27.04
C ALA A 575 0.75 -0.21 -28.48
N ARG A 576 1.42 0.41 -29.46
CA ARG A 576 1.08 0.27 -30.89
C ARG A 576 1.27 -1.17 -31.37
N TYR A 577 2.35 -1.82 -30.97
CA TYR A 577 2.62 -3.22 -31.33
C TYR A 577 1.55 -4.17 -30.77
N LEU A 578 1.15 -4.00 -29.51
CA LEU A 578 0.08 -4.79 -28.89
C LEU A 578 -1.26 -4.61 -29.62
N LEU A 579 -1.63 -3.36 -29.92
CA LEU A 579 -2.89 -3.06 -30.63
C LEU A 579 -2.88 -3.59 -32.07
N LYS A 580 -1.75 -3.47 -32.79
CA LYS A 580 -1.62 -4.05 -34.13
C LYS A 580 -1.74 -5.57 -34.10
N THR A 581 -1.09 -6.21 -33.14
CA THR A 581 -1.18 -7.67 -32.95
C THR A 581 -2.61 -8.09 -32.61
N ALA A 582 -3.30 -7.33 -31.75
CA ALA A 582 -4.71 -7.56 -31.43
C ALA A 582 -5.59 -7.48 -32.68
N GLN A 583 -5.43 -6.44 -33.50
CA GLN A 583 -6.14 -6.29 -34.77
C GLN A 583 -5.88 -7.47 -35.72
N ASP A 584 -4.64 -7.95 -35.79
CA ASP A 584 -4.29 -9.10 -36.63
C ASP A 584 -4.96 -10.39 -36.14
N PHE A 585 -5.03 -10.61 -34.82
CA PHE A 585 -5.81 -11.72 -34.28
C PHE A 585 -7.30 -11.59 -34.62
N ALA A 586 -7.91 -10.42 -34.43
CA ALA A 586 -9.33 -10.22 -34.73
C ALA A 586 -9.66 -10.41 -36.22
N ASN A 587 -8.82 -9.89 -37.11
CA ASN A 587 -9.03 -9.97 -38.56
C ASN A 587 -8.85 -11.39 -39.11
N ASN A 588 -7.98 -12.19 -38.50
CA ASN A 588 -7.69 -13.56 -38.94
C ASN A 588 -8.49 -14.63 -38.18
N ALA A 589 -9.35 -14.23 -37.22
CA ALA A 589 -10.12 -15.16 -36.42
C ALA A 589 -11.12 -15.97 -37.26
N PRO A 590 -11.26 -17.28 -37.01
CA PRO A 590 -12.21 -18.12 -37.72
C PRO A 590 -13.67 -17.75 -37.37
N PRO A 591 -14.65 -18.17 -38.20
CA PRO A 591 -16.05 -18.13 -37.81
C PRO A 591 -16.33 -18.99 -36.58
N VAL A 592 -17.32 -18.59 -35.80
CA VAL A 592 -17.90 -19.44 -34.77
C VAL A 592 -18.51 -20.66 -35.47
N PRO A 593 -18.14 -21.90 -35.09
CA PRO A 593 -18.74 -23.10 -35.66
C PRO A 593 -20.26 -23.06 -35.53
N ALA A 594 -20.99 -23.46 -36.58
CA ALA A 594 -22.41 -23.72 -36.47
C ALA A 594 -22.64 -24.85 -35.46
N GLU A 595 -23.69 -24.72 -34.63
CA GLU A 595 -24.09 -25.80 -33.71
C GLU A 595 -24.79 -26.94 -34.47
#